data_AF-A0A963M5T4-F1
#
_entry.id   AF-A0A963M5T4-F1
#
_cell.length_a   1.000
_cell.length_b   1.000
_cell.length_c   1.000
_cell.angle_alpha   90.00
_cell.angle_beta   90.00
_cell.angle_gamma   90.00
#
_symmetry.space_group_name_H-M   'P 1'
#
loop_
_entity.id
_entity.type
_entity.pdbx_description
1 polymer ?
#
loop_
_entity_poly.entity_id
_entity_poly.type
_entity_poly.pdbx_seq_one_letter_code
_entity_poly.pdbx_strand_id
1 'polypeptide(L)'
;MLVPRARPGRIALASALAMAFAQGAPAQEVHLNGLGWIKANPGSVIDGETRVVVDGNRAEAVVRATGGKAGLVGNLAGRLQLISVAQANSAGLGAVDAHNTLLTVLRNQLTGPVESVGGAATANVALVSGGDVRHLLDATRIDVLGNSAGNVRAIGGEGDVLLGAIGSFQLPGRASANSALVSESDVRNLYAVLNANVADRVTSVGGAALANALTVAQSDVRDATVILDHNQADRVSASGGAAYVGGGLLASAELTGVSLANAVAVAQSKLRVGQFLATNNQASEVGSVGGSAFANSVNVVGSDSVGFNTRQVGNRASQVSASGGQGSVLAGGLAEVDKSAAALANSISVSSPTTGSGHAHLLVNNQADHVLAEGGGAAANSVWVQQAAMRGSDATLLGNTASNVTVDGGSASVGAGVVAEFAKLGRALANSVVLDQGAEVV
;
A
#
# COMPACT_ATOMS: atom_id res chain seq x y z
N MET A 1 45.13 40.29 42.62
CA MET A 1 44.80 39.65 43.91
C MET A 1 43.29 39.45 43.93
N LEU A 2 42.87 38.22 43.65
CA LEU A 2 41.47 37.81 43.49
C LEU A 2 40.79 37.58 44.84
N VAL A 3 39.50 37.90 44.88
CA VAL A 3 38.36 37.25 45.57
C VAL A 3 37.40 38.37 46.00
N PRO A 4 36.15 38.37 45.48
CA PRO A 4 35.06 38.11 46.42
C PRO A 4 33.88 37.28 45.88
N ARG A 5 33.43 36.39 46.78
CA ARG A 5 32.05 36.00 47.15
C ARG A 5 31.09 35.48 46.08
N ALA A 6 30.82 34.18 46.24
CA ALA A 6 29.70 33.44 45.67
C ALA A 6 28.32 34.00 46.10
N ARG A 7 27.40 34.03 45.13
CA ARG A 7 25.94 34.05 45.32
C ARG A 7 25.34 32.84 44.58
N PRO A 8 24.22 32.28 45.07
CA PRO A 8 23.70 30.99 44.62
C PRO A 8 22.96 31.14 43.30
N GLY A 9 23.48 30.52 42.25
CA GLY A 9 22.88 30.52 40.91
C GLY A 9 22.53 29.10 40.49
N ARG A 10 21.23 28.80 40.51
CA ARG A 10 20.51 27.86 39.64
C ARG A 10 21.23 26.55 39.29
N ILE A 11 20.74 25.46 39.88
CA ILE A 11 20.88 24.09 39.36
C ILE A 11 20.41 24.11 37.90
N ALA A 12 21.36 24.09 36.97
CA ALA A 12 21.11 23.76 35.58
C ALA A 12 20.89 22.25 35.52
N LEU A 13 19.62 21.82 35.57
CA LEU A 13 19.25 20.48 35.16
C LEU A 13 19.49 20.41 33.65
N ALA A 14 20.67 19.94 33.26
CA ALA A 14 20.97 19.58 31.89
C ALA A 14 20.15 18.33 31.55
N SER A 15 18.90 18.53 31.15
CA SER A 15 18.08 17.50 30.54
C SER A 15 18.64 17.24 29.14
N ALA A 16 19.63 16.35 29.06
CA ALA A 16 20.02 15.69 27.84
C ALA A 16 18.85 14.81 27.39
N LEU A 17 17.91 15.42 26.66
CA LEU A 17 16.84 14.71 25.97
C LEU A 17 17.52 14.04 24.76
N ALA A 18 17.93 12.79 24.96
CA ALA A 18 18.35 11.91 23.88
C ALA A 18 17.22 11.89 22.84
N MET A 19 17.53 12.33 21.62
CA MET A 19 16.66 12.21 20.46
C MET A 19 16.34 10.73 20.24
N ALA A 20 15.20 10.29 20.78
CA ALA A 20 14.58 9.03 20.42
C ALA A 20 13.97 9.23 19.04
N PHE A 21 14.75 8.92 18.01
CA PHE A 21 14.28 8.75 16.65
C PHE A 21 13.17 7.69 16.67
N ALA A 22 11.91 8.12 16.58
CA ALA A 22 10.78 7.24 16.44
C ALA A 22 10.91 6.49 15.11
N GLN A 23 11.27 5.22 15.22
CA GLN A 23 11.35 4.27 14.13
C GLN A 23 9.95 4.18 13.51
N GLY A 24 9.83 4.70 12.29
CA GLY A 24 8.57 4.69 11.55
C GLY A 24 8.05 3.26 11.41
N ALA A 25 6.73 3.10 11.41
CA ALA A 25 6.10 1.87 10.98
C ALA A 25 6.67 1.48 9.61
N PRO A 26 7.53 0.45 9.53
CA PRO A 26 8.14 0.05 8.27
C PRO A 26 7.02 -0.43 7.34
N ALA A 27 7.27 -0.39 6.03
CA ALA A 27 6.47 -1.13 5.08
C ALA A 27 6.36 -2.57 5.60
N GLN A 28 5.14 -2.89 6.05
CA GLN A 28 4.88 -4.01 6.94
C GLN A 28 5.00 -5.31 6.14
N GLU A 29 6.12 -6.01 6.36
CA GLU A 29 6.56 -7.29 5.76
C GLU A 29 6.33 -7.46 4.26
N VAL A 30 7.37 -7.11 3.50
CA VAL A 30 7.64 -7.76 2.22
C VAL A 30 8.19 -9.14 2.57
N HIS A 31 7.34 -10.15 2.57
CA HIS A 31 7.82 -11.52 2.56
C HIS A 31 7.02 -12.33 1.57
N LEU A 32 7.71 -12.74 0.51
CA LEU A 32 7.38 -13.85 -0.38
C LEU A 32 7.33 -15.22 0.34
N ASN A 33 7.20 -15.26 1.68
CA ASN A 33 7.11 -16.49 2.48
C ASN A 33 5.80 -17.26 2.26
N GLY A 34 4.91 -16.73 1.42
CA GLY A 34 3.70 -17.39 0.96
C GLY A 34 3.89 -18.48 -0.09
N LEU A 35 5.04 -18.53 -0.77
CA LEU A 35 5.29 -19.59 -1.75
C LEU A 35 5.79 -20.88 -1.11
N GLY A 36 5.96 -20.93 0.22
CA GLY A 36 6.63 -22.04 0.91
C GLY A 36 8.13 -22.10 0.63
N TRP A 37 8.73 -21.03 0.10
CA TRP A 37 10.14 -20.98 -0.24
C TRP A 37 10.95 -20.69 1.04
N ILE A 38 11.89 -21.57 1.34
CA ILE A 38 12.71 -21.55 2.56
C ILE A 38 13.59 -20.28 2.54
N LYS A 39 13.72 -19.61 3.70
CA LYS A 39 14.56 -18.40 3.97
C LYS A 39 16.08 -18.56 3.75
N ALA A 40 16.51 -19.58 3.01
CA ALA A 40 17.90 -19.98 2.92
C ALA A 40 18.37 -20.14 1.47
N ASN A 41 17.93 -19.26 0.56
CA ASN A 41 18.44 -19.27 -0.80
C ASN A 41 19.38 -18.08 -1.05
N PRO A 42 20.65 -18.33 -1.46
CA PRO A 42 21.66 -17.30 -1.73
C PRO A 42 21.39 -16.50 -3.04
N GLY A 43 20.14 -16.35 -3.43
CA GLY A 43 19.74 -15.89 -4.76
C GLY A 43 19.95 -16.96 -5.84
N SER A 44 19.31 -16.80 -6.98
CA SER A 44 19.60 -17.53 -8.21
C SER A 44 19.90 -16.55 -9.34
N VAL A 45 20.85 -16.88 -10.21
CA VAL A 45 21.17 -16.06 -11.39
C VAL A 45 20.65 -16.78 -12.62
N ILE A 46 19.88 -16.07 -13.45
CA ILE A 46 19.44 -16.55 -14.77
C ILE A 46 20.12 -15.73 -15.86
N ASP A 47 21.17 -16.31 -16.44
CA ASP A 47 21.91 -15.73 -17.56
C ASP A 47 21.16 -16.01 -18.88
N GLY A 48 20.05 -15.29 -19.12
CA GLY A 48 19.25 -15.42 -20.34
C GLY A 48 17.88 -14.76 -20.26
N GLU A 49 17.14 -14.77 -21.36
CA GLU A 49 15.74 -14.30 -21.39
C GLU A 49 14.90 -15.14 -20.42
N THR A 50 14.26 -14.46 -19.46
CA THR A 50 13.41 -15.12 -18.46
C THR A 50 11.96 -14.88 -18.81
N ARG A 51 11.23 -15.94 -19.17
CA ARG A 51 9.81 -15.84 -19.52
C ARG A 51 8.95 -16.74 -18.64
N VAL A 52 8.01 -16.14 -17.92
CA VAL A 52 7.01 -16.83 -17.11
C VAL A 52 5.62 -16.43 -17.61
N VAL A 53 4.83 -17.41 -18.06
CA VAL A 53 3.50 -17.17 -18.65
C VAL A 53 2.46 -18.04 -17.96
N VAL A 54 1.38 -17.40 -17.50
CA VAL A 54 0.18 -18.04 -16.97
C VAL A 54 -1.02 -17.56 -17.79
N ASP A 55 -1.52 -18.41 -18.67
CA ASP A 55 -2.48 -18.04 -19.73
C ASP A 55 -3.71 -18.94 -19.74
N GLY A 56 -4.90 -18.32 -19.80
CA GLY A 56 -6.14 -19.02 -20.16
C GLY A 56 -6.64 -20.03 -19.11
N ASN A 57 -6.13 -19.97 -17.89
CA ASN A 57 -6.52 -20.91 -16.83
C ASN A 57 -7.88 -20.55 -16.23
N ARG A 58 -8.59 -21.56 -15.74
CA ARG A 58 -9.84 -21.42 -14.99
C ARG A 58 -9.71 -22.06 -13.62
N ALA A 59 -9.97 -21.28 -12.58
CA ALA A 59 -10.00 -21.74 -11.20
C ALA A 59 -11.45 -21.69 -10.70
N GLU A 60 -12.14 -22.83 -10.78
CA GLU A 60 -13.57 -22.95 -10.46
C GLU A 60 -13.81 -23.44 -9.02
N ALA A 61 -12.85 -24.18 -8.45
CA ALA A 61 -12.91 -24.68 -7.09
C ALA A 61 -12.41 -23.64 -6.07
N VAL A 62 -12.79 -23.84 -4.81
CA VAL A 62 -12.27 -23.04 -3.68
C VAL A 62 -10.77 -23.31 -3.54
N VAL A 63 -9.96 -22.24 -3.58
CA VAL A 63 -8.53 -22.30 -3.21
C VAL A 63 -8.40 -21.70 -1.82
N ARG A 64 -8.19 -22.54 -0.80
CA ARG A 64 -8.13 -22.09 0.59
C ARG A 64 -6.83 -22.50 1.25
N ALA A 65 -6.23 -21.58 1.99
CA ALA A 65 -5.09 -21.83 2.87
C ALA A 65 -5.40 -21.33 4.29
N THR A 66 -5.06 -22.15 5.28
CA THR A 66 -5.25 -21.81 6.70
C THR A 66 -3.91 -21.92 7.40
N GLY A 67 -3.50 -20.82 8.02
CA GLY A 67 -2.29 -20.67 8.82
C GLY A 67 -2.67 -20.51 10.28
N GLY A 68 -1.80 -20.95 11.18
CA GLY A 68 -2.04 -20.93 12.62
C GLY A 68 -0.95 -21.69 13.37
N LYS A 69 -0.72 -21.36 14.66
CA LYS A 69 0.30 -22.04 15.46
C LYS A 69 -0.09 -23.51 15.68
N ALA A 70 0.80 -24.44 15.33
CA ALA A 70 0.79 -25.76 15.95
C ALA A 70 1.45 -25.62 17.33
N GLY A 71 0.64 -25.58 18.38
CA GLY A 71 1.13 -25.73 19.75
C GLY A 71 1.69 -27.14 19.92
N LEU A 72 3.00 -27.30 19.84
CA LEU A 72 3.65 -28.52 20.33
C LEU A 72 3.47 -28.55 21.84
N VAL A 73 2.44 -29.26 22.30
CA VAL A 73 2.30 -29.66 23.69
C VAL A 73 3.46 -30.61 24.00
N GLY A 74 4.52 -30.06 24.60
CA GLY A 74 5.63 -30.85 25.14
C GLY A 74 6.99 -30.18 24.92
N ASN A 75 7.45 -29.43 25.92
CA ASN A 75 8.84 -29.09 26.32
C ASN A 75 9.96 -28.86 25.27
N LEU A 76 9.64 -28.75 23.97
CA LEU A 76 10.57 -28.40 22.91
C LEU A 76 10.39 -26.91 22.61
N ALA A 77 11.43 -26.13 22.90
CA ALA A 77 11.50 -24.69 22.74
C ALA A 77 11.53 -24.23 21.26
N GLY A 78 10.59 -24.70 20.43
CA GLY A 78 10.47 -24.33 19.02
C GLY A 78 9.11 -23.70 18.73
N ARG A 79 9.09 -22.41 18.37
CA ARG A 79 7.90 -21.74 17.81
C ARG A 79 7.82 -22.04 16.31
N LEU A 80 6.82 -22.78 15.86
CA LEU A 80 6.51 -22.95 14.43
C LEU A 80 5.47 -21.91 14.00
N GLN A 81 5.90 -20.98 13.16
CA GLN A 81 5.05 -20.01 12.48
C GLN A 81 4.47 -20.67 11.22
N LEU A 82 3.15 -20.63 11.03
CA LEU A 82 2.53 -21.01 9.77
C LEU A 82 1.87 -19.78 9.15
N ILE A 83 2.59 -19.13 8.24
CA ILE A 83 2.04 -18.16 7.29
C ILE A 83 1.27 -18.97 6.24
N SER A 84 0.04 -18.57 5.92
CA SER A 84 -0.74 -19.24 4.87
C SER A 84 -0.81 -18.40 3.62
N VAL A 85 -0.76 -19.06 2.46
CA VAL A 85 -1.07 -18.41 1.19
C VAL A 85 -1.92 -19.29 0.30
N ALA A 86 -3.01 -18.70 -0.17
CA ALA A 86 -3.84 -19.23 -1.22
C ALA A 86 -3.52 -18.49 -2.52
N GLN A 87 -3.20 -19.24 -3.58
CA GLN A 87 -2.78 -18.67 -4.85
C GLN A 87 -3.46 -19.38 -6.02
N ALA A 88 -4.03 -18.60 -6.94
CA ALA A 88 -4.60 -19.09 -8.18
C ALA A 88 -4.06 -18.28 -9.37
N ASN A 89 -3.62 -18.98 -10.43
CA ASN A 89 -3.22 -18.38 -11.71
C ASN A 89 -2.18 -17.24 -11.61
N SER A 90 -1.24 -17.34 -10.68
CA SER A 90 -0.22 -16.30 -10.47
C SER A 90 1.15 -16.71 -11.01
N ALA A 91 1.91 -15.74 -11.51
CA ALA A 91 3.29 -15.88 -11.94
C ALA A 91 4.20 -15.16 -10.94
N GLY A 92 5.34 -15.74 -10.57
CA GLY A 92 6.23 -15.17 -9.56
C GLY A 92 7.71 -15.41 -9.85
N LEU A 93 8.53 -14.39 -9.59
CA LEU A 93 9.98 -14.50 -9.44
C LEU A 93 10.36 -14.06 -8.02
N GLY A 94 11.20 -14.85 -7.36
CA GLY A 94 11.60 -14.64 -5.97
C GLY A 94 13.09 -14.90 -5.78
N ALA A 95 13.84 -13.91 -5.29
CA ALA A 95 15.29 -14.00 -5.06
C ALA A 95 16.07 -14.44 -6.31
N VAL A 96 15.79 -13.79 -7.45
CA VAL A 96 16.41 -14.09 -8.75
C VAL A 96 17.00 -12.83 -9.36
N ASP A 97 18.28 -12.91 -9.74
CA ASP A 97 18.91 -11.98 -10.68
C ASP A 97 18.60 -12.43 -12.11
N ALA A 98 17.89 -11.60 -12.88
CA ALA A 98 17.52 -11.91 -14.26
C ALA A 98 17.55 -10.69 -15.18
N HIS A 99 17.75 -10.96 -16.47
CA HIS A 99 17.78 -9.97 -17.54
C HIS A 99 16.70 -10.32 -18.57
N ASN A 100 16.15 -9.31 -19.27
CA ASN A 100 15.12 -9.49 -20.29
C ASN A 100 13.96 -10.34 -19.77
N THR A 101 13.37 -9.87 -18.67
CA THR A 101 12.37 -10.63 -17.92
C THR A 101 10.97 -10.30 -18.43
N LEU A 102 10.19 -11.31 -18.81
CA LEU A 102 8.78 -11.20 -19.17
C LEU A 102 7.92 -12.06 -18.23
N LEU A 103 7.15 -11.41 -17.37
CA LEU A 103 6.08 -12.06 -16.59
C LEU A 103 4.74 -11.71 -17.22
N THR A 104 3.98 -12.73 -17.61
CA THR A 104 2.67 -12.54 -18.22
C THR A 104 1.61 -13.38 -17.52
N VAL A 105 0.55 -12.72 -17.07
CA VAL A 105 -0.65 -13.33 -16.51
C VAL A 105 -1.82 -12.86 -17.34
N LEU A 106 -2.35 -13.70 -18.24
CA LEU A 106 -3.35 -13.27 -19.20
C LEU A 106 -4.56 -14.20 -19.31
N ARG A 107 -5.74 -13.62 -19.54
CA ARG A 107 -6.98 -14.34 -19.88
C ARG A 107 -7.40 -15.41 -18.85
N ASN A 108 -6.94 -15.30 -17.61
CA ASN A 108 -7.29 -16.23 -16.56
C ASN A 108 -8.63 -15.85 -15.93
N GLN A 109 -9.38 -16.85 -15.50
CA GLN A 109 -10.71 -16.69 -14.91
C GLN A 109 -10.74 -17.38 -13.55
N LEU A 110 -11.11 -16.62 -12.52
CA LEU A 110 -11.39 -17.14 -11.19
C LEU A 110 -12.88 -17.04 -10.93
N THR A 111 -13.55 -18.20 -10.85
CA THR A 111 -14.97 -18.34 -10.50
C THR A 111 -15.17 -18.89 -9.10
N GLY A 112 -14.24 -19.70 -8.60
CA GLY A 112 -14.20 -20.15 -7.20
C GLY A 112 -13.55 -19.09 -6.28
N PRO A 113 -13.88 -19.06 -4.97
CA PRO A 113 -13.25 -18.11 -4.06
C PRO A 113 -11.79 -18.50 -3.74
N VAL A 114 -10.95 -17.50 -3.53
CA VAL A 114 -9.57 -17.67 -3.03
C VAL A 114 -9.48 -17.07 -1.64
N GLU A 115 -9.15 -17.89 -0.65
CA GLU A 115 -9.26 -17.52 0.76
C GLU A 115 -8.00 -17.88 1.56
N SER A 116 -7.49 -16.93 2.33
CA SER A 116 -6.36 -17.18 3.24
C SER A 116 -6.66 -16.68 4.65
N VAL A 117 -6.35 -17.49 5.66
CA VAL A 117 -6.39 -17.10 7.08
C VAL A 117 -4.99 -17.16 7.66
N GLY A 118 -4.45 -16.05 8.15
CA GLY A 118 -3.07 -15.94 8.62
C GLY A 118 -2.05 -15.66 7.50
N GLY A 119 -2.45 -14.92 6.46
CA GLY A 119 -1.53 -14.50 5.38
C GLY A 119 -2.22 -13.94 4.14
N ALA A 120 -1.89 -14.44 2.94
CA ALA A 120 -2.26 -13.80 1.66
C ALA A 120 -3.12 -14.66 0.73
N ALA A 121 -4.15 -14.06 0.15
CA ALA A 121 -4.96 -14.64 -0.91
C ALA A 121 -4.66 -13.91 -2.22
N THR A 122 -4.25 -14.62 -3.26
CA THR A 122 -3.80 -14.03 -4.53
C THR A 122 -4.43 -14.75 -5.73
N ALA A 123 -4.92 -13.96 -6.68
CA ALA A 123 -5.52 -14.47 -7.91
C ALA A 123 -5.08 -13.65 -9.12
N ASN A 124 -4.59 -14.31 -10.16
CA ASN A 124 -4.13 -13.67 -11.39
C ASN A 124 -3.06 -12.60 -11.13
N VAL A 125 -2.08 -12.88 -10.26
CA VAL A 125 -1.07 -11.90 -9.84
C VAL A 125 0.27 -12.16 -10.51
N ALA A 126 0.93 -11.11 -10.98
CA ALA A 126 2.35 -11.15 -11.31
C ALA A 126 3.16 -10.62 -10.12
N LEU A 127 4.15 -11.38 -9.66
CA LEU A 127 4.89 -11.11 -8.45
C LEU A 127 6.40 -11.12 -8.70
N VAL A 128 7.07 -10.12 -8.16
CA VAL A 128 8.52 -9.97 -8.18
C VAL A 128 8.95 -9.61 -6.77
N SER A 129 9.83 -10.40 -6.16
CA SER A 129 10.50 -9.95 -4.94
C SER A 129 11.93 -10.47 -4.77
N GLY A 130 12.80 -9.65 -4.18
CA GLY A 130 14.19 -10.03 -3.91
C GLY A 130 14.35 -10.98 -2.72
N GLY A 131 13.39 -11.03 -1.80
CA GLY A 131 13.59 -11.76 -0.55
C GLY A 131 14.56 -11.01 0.36
N ASP A 132 15.49 -11.71 1.00
CA ASP A 132 16.35 -11.11 2.04
C ASP A 132 17.38 -10.08 1.51
N VAL A 133 17.66 -10.11 0.21
CA VAL A 133 18.58 -9.19 -0.48
C VAL A 133 17.92 -8.69 -1.75
N ARG A 134 18.23 -7.46 -2.17
CA ARG A 134 17.76 -6.96 -3.46
C ARG A 134 18.48 -7.68 -4.60
N HIS A 135 17.69 -8.20 -5.53
CA HIS A 135 18.17 -8.78 -6.77
C HIS A 135 17.87 -7.87 -7.96
N LEU A 136 18.76 -7.92 -8.95
CA LEU A 136 18.66 -7.15 -10.17
C LEU A 136 17.68 -7.81 -11.14
N LEU A 137 16.70 -7.03 -11.59
CA LEU A 137 15.80 -7.38 -12.67
C LEU A 137 15.88 -6.30 -13.74
N ASP A 138 16.63 -6.59 -14.80
CA ASP A 138 16.85 -5.66 -15.90
C ASP A 138 15.97 -5.98 -17.10
N ALA A 139 15.52 -4.93 -17.80
CA ALA A 139 14.58 -5.02 -18.92
C ALA A 139 13.34 -5.85 -18.54
N THR A 140 12.64 -5.41 -17.51
CA THR A 140 11.51 -6.15 -16.91
C THR A 140 10.18 -5.72 -17.48
N ARG A 141 9.46 -6.66 -18.09
CA ARG A 141 8.10 -6.48 -18.56
C ARG A 141 7.12 -7.32 -17.73
N ILE A 142 6.07 -6.68 -17.23
CA ILE A 142 4.99 -7.33 -16.48
C ILE A 142 3.67 -7.03 -17.18
N ASP A 143 3.01 -8.07 -17.67
CA ASP A 143 1.74 -7.97 -18.40
C ASP A 143 0.65 -8.73 -17.61
N VAL A 144 -0.36 -8.02 -17.12
CA VAL A 144 -1.55 -8.61 -16.49
C VAL A 144 -2.77 -8.19 -17.30
N LEU A 145 -3.24 -9.08 -18.19
CA LEU A 145 -4.12 -8.69 -19.31
C LEU A 145 -5.39 -9.55 -19.39
N GLY A 146 -6.55 -8.92 -19.44
CA GLY A 146 -7.82 -9.59 -19.75
C GLY A 146 -8.23 -10.64 -18.71
N ASN A 147 -7.80 -10.51 -17.45
CA ASN A 147 -8.13 -11.46 -16.40
C ASN A 147 -9.45 -11.08 -15.71
N SER A 148 -10.13 -12.09 -15.18
CA SER A 148 -11.32 -11.91 -14.33
C SER A 148 -11.11 -12.62 -13.00
N ALA A 149 -11.29 -11.90 -11.90
CA ALA A 149 -11.23 -12.48 -10.56
C ALA A 149 -12.26 -11.86 -9.63
N GLY A 150 -12.89 -12.69 -8.82
CA GLY A 150 -13.65 -12.19 -7.69
C GLY A 150 -13.73 -13.13 -6.51
N ASN A 151 -14.22 -12.60 -5.39
CA ASN A 151 -14.25 -13.29 -4.08
C ASN A 151 -12.84 -13.70 -3.62
N VAL A 152 -11.89 -12.76 -3.66
CA VAL A 152 -10.54 -12.95 -3.13
C VAL A 152 -10.50 -12.36 -1.73
N ARG A 153 -10.24 -13.21 -0.72
CA ARG A 153 -10.31 -12.82 0.68
C ARG A 153 -9.09 -13.22 1.48
N ALA A 154 -8.50 -12.28 2.20
CA ALA A 154 -7.45 -12.55 3.17
C ALA A 154 -7.86 -12.07 4.56
N ILE A 155 -7.51 -12.85 5.57
CA ILE A 155 -7.68 -12.51 6.97
C ILE A 155 -6.31 -12.61 7.61
N GLY A 156 -5.83 -11.51 8.20
CA GLY A 156 -4.63 -11.49 9.02
C GLY A 156 -4.79 -12.36 10.27
N GLY A 157 -3.68 -12.80 10.86
CA GLY A 157 -3.67 -13.63 12.06
C GLY A 157 -3.30 -12.83 13.31
N GLU A 158 -3.86 -13.17 14.46
CA GLU A 158 -3.39 -12.70 15.77
C GLU A 158 -2.94 -13.90 16.60
N GLY A 159 -1.83 -13.77 17.31
CA GLY A 159 -1.35 -14.78 18.24
C GLY A 159 -1.11 -14.19 19.63
N ASP A 160 -1.86 -14.68 20.61
CA ASP A 160 -1.53 -14.50 22.03
C ASP A 160 -0.16 -15.12 22.34
N VAL A 161 0.63 -14.40 23.13
CA VAL A 161 1.86 -14.91 23.76
C VAL A 161 1.49 -15.36 25.16
N LEU A 162 1.25 -16.67 25.33
CA LEU A 162 1.27 -17.26 26.66
C LEU A 162 2.71 -17.29 27.19
N LEU A 163 2.86 -16.85 28.44
CA LEU A 163 4.07 -16.81 29.30
C LEU A 163 4.91 -15.52 29.23
N GLY A 164 4.46 -14.52 30.00
CA GLY A 164 5.33 -13.57 30.72
C GLY A 164 5.99 -12.42 29.95
N ALA A 165 5.98 -12.43 28.62
CA ALA A 165 6.43 -11.30 27.80
C ALA A 165 5.23 -10.63 27.13
N ILE A 166 4.91 -9.42 27.55
CA ILE A 166 3.82 -8.60 27.02
C ILE A 166 4.18 -8.19 25.59
N GLY A 167 3.55 -8.83 24.60
CA GLY A 167 3.65 -8.45 23.18
C GLY A 167 2.72 -9.32 22.34
N SER A 168 1.62 -8.75 21.84
CA SER A 168 0.78 -9.39 20.83
C SER A 168 1.56 -9.51 19.51
N PHE A 169 1.42 -10.62 18.80
CA PHE A 169 2.08 -10.85 17.52
C PHE A 169 1.01 -10.98 16.43
N GLN A 170 1.12 -10.18 15.36
CA GLN A 170 0.10 -10.07 14.32
C GLN A 170 0.68 -10.32 12.92
N LEU A 171 -0.04 -11.09 12.11
CA LEU A 171 0.25 -11.36 10.71
C LEU A 171 -0.70 -10.54 9.83
N PRO A 172 -0.21 -9.70 8.91
CA PRO A 172 -1.06 -8.90 8.05
C PRO A 172 -1.81 -9.78 7.02
N GLY A 173 -3.06 -9.42 6.75
CA GLY A 173 -3.86 -9.99 5.67
C GLY A 173 -3.60 -9.27 4.34
N ARG A 174 -3.40 -10.01 3.24
CA ARG A 174 -3.33 -9.41 1.89
C ARG A 174 -4.18 -10.14 0.87
N ALA A 175 -5.20 -9.48 0.35
CA ALA A 175 -6.01 -9.97 -0.76
C ALA A 175 -5.57 -9.26 -2.06
N SER A 176 -5.30 -10.00 -3.12
CA SER A 176 -4.83 -9.45 -4.39
C SER A 176 -5.46 -10.13 -5.59
N ALA A 177 -6.05 -9.34 -6.49
CA ALA A 177 -6.69 -9.79 -7.72
C ALA A 177 -6.15 -9.01 -8.92
N ASN A 178 -5.75 -9.72 -9.98
CA ASN A 178 -5.31 -9.15 -11.27
C ASN A 178 -4.23 -8.06 -11.13
N SER A 179 -3.30 -8.24 -10.19
CA SER A 179 -2.38 -7.19 -9.76
C SER A 179 -0.93 -7.53 -10.07
N ALA A 180 -0.08 -6.52 -10.09
CA ALA A 180 1.37 -6.65 -10.19
C ALA A 180 2.02 -6.18 -8.88
N LEU A 181 2.90 -6.99 -8.32
CA LEU A 181 3.55 -6.69 -7.05
C LEU A 181 5.07 -6.78 -7.25
N VAL A 182 5.77 -5.67 -7.01
CA VAL A 182 7.22 -5.57 -7.07
C VAL A 182 7.72 -5.16 -5.70
N SER A 183 8.69 -5.89 -5.18
CA SER A 183 9.19 -5.57 -3.86
C SER A 183 10.65 -5.97 -3.62
N GLU A 184 11.37 -5.21 -2.79
CA GLU A 184 12.76 -5.53 -2.42
C GLU A 184 13.64 -5.89 -3.62
N SER A 185 13.47 -5.20 -4.75
CA SER A 185 14.19 -5.54 -5.99
C SER A 185 14.82 -4.30 -6.58
N ASP A 186 15.95 -4.49 -7.27
CA ASP A 186 16.54 -3.46 -8.10
C ASP A 186 16.03 -3.67 -9.53
N VAL A 187 15.00 -2.90 -9.92
CA VAL A 187 14.32 -3.08 -11.21
C VAL A 187 14.72 -1.96 -12.18
N ARG A 188 15.18 -2.33 -13.36
CA ARG A 188 15.55 -1.39 -14.42
C ARG A 188 14.68 -1.59 -15.65
N ASN A 189 14.31 -0.49 -16.28
CA ASN A 189 13.47 -0.47 -17.47
C ASN A 189 12.14 -1.23 -17.25
N LEU A 190 11.45 -0.92 -16.15
CA LEU A 190 10.19 -1.57 -15.80
C LEU A 190 9.09 -1.14 -16.78
N TYR A 191 8.50 -2.08 -17.50
CA TYR A 191 7.31 -1.86 -18.32
C TYR A 191 6.16 -2.72 -17.79
N ALA A 192 5.22 -2.11 -17.06
CA ALA A 192 4.08 -2.81 -16.47
C ALA A 192 2.77 -2.42 -17.15
N VAL A 193 2.00 -3.39 -17.62
CA VAL A 193 0.69 -3.18 -18.25
C VAL A 193 -0.37 -4.00 -17.53
N LEU A 194 -1.37 -3.32 -16.99
CA LEU A 194 -2.59 -3.89 -16.45
C LEU A 194 -3.75 -3.44 -17.34
N ASN A 195 -4.29 -4.33 -18.16
CA ASN A 195 -5.29 -3.96 -19.16
C ASN A 195 -6.50 -4.88 -19.17
N ALA A 196 -7.69 -4.30 -19.33
CA ALA A 196 -8.94 -5.02 -19.52
C ALA A 196 -9.24 -6.07 -18.42
N ASN A 197 -8.77 -5.83 -17.20
CA ASN A 197 -9.02 -6.74 -16.08
C ASN A 197 -10.32 -6.39 -15.35
N VAL A 198 -11.00 -7.41 -14.84
CA VAL A 198 -12.22 -7.29 -14.04
C VAL A 198 -11.98 -7.90 -12.67
N ALA A 199 -12.06 -7.10 -11.62
CA ALA A 199 -11.92 -7.51 -10.23
C ALA A 199 -13.20 -7.20 -9.45
N ASP A 200 -13.71 -8.17 -8.70
CA ASP A 200 -14.91 -8.01 -7.88
C ASP A 200 -14.75 -8.60 -6.48
N ARG A 201 -15.17 -7.90 -5.41
CA ARG A 201 -15.13 -8.43 -4.04
C ARG A 201 -13.72 -8.87 -3.61
N VAL A 202 -12.80 -7.91 -3.56
CA VAL A 202 -11.47 -8.14 -3.00
C VAL A 202 -11.46 -7.62 -1.57
N THR A 203 -11.29 -8.50 -0.59
CA THR A 203 -11.45 -8.14 0.82
C THR A 203 -10.27 -8.57 1.66
N SER A 204 -9.71 -7.65 2.44
CA SER A 204 -8.69 -7.97 3.45
C SER A 204 -9.10 -7.50 4.84
N VAL A 205 -8.90 -8.35 5.83
CA VAL A 205 -9.02 -8.00 7.25
C VAL A 205 -7.64 -7.99 7.86
N GLY A 206 -7.23 -6.86 8.45
CA GLY A 206 -5.90 -6.69 9.04
C GLY A 206 -4.80 -6.45 8.00
N GLY A 207 -5.05 -5.65 6.96
CA GLY A 207 -3.99 -5.29 5.99
C GLY A 207 -4.53 -4.69 4.69
N ALA A 208 -4.18 -5.28 3.54
CA ALA A 208 -4.39 -4.65 2.24
C ALA A 208 -5.26 -5.47 1.26
N ALA A 209 -6.14 -4.79 0.53
CA ALA A 209 -6.94 -5.34 -0.56
C ALA A 209 -6.55 -4.66 -1.88
N LEU A 210 -6.13 -5.44 -2.87
CA LEU A 210 -5.52 -4.97 -4.11
C LEU A 210 -6.28 -5.52 -5.32
N ALA A 211 -6.85 -4.66 -6.14
CA ALA A 211 -7.63 -5.02 -7.31
C ALA A 211 -7.11 -4.24 -8.52
N ASN A 212 -6.61 -4.96 -9.54
CA ASN A 212 -5.98 -4.37 -10.72
C ASN A 212 -4.90 -3.32 -10.35
N ALA A 213 -4.12 -3.61 -9.31
CA ALA A 213 -3.19 -2.65 -8.72
C ALA A 213 -1.74 -2.98 -9.07
N LEU A 214 -0.89 -1.95 -9.18
CA LEU A 214 0.55 -2.11 -9.14
C LEU A 214 1.06 -1.60 -7.79
N THR A 215 1.79 -2.45 -7.06
CA THR A 215 2.52 -2.00 -5.86
C THR A 215 4.02 -2.15 -6.08
N VAL A 216 4.77 -1.09 -5.77
CA VAL A 216 6.23 -1.11 -5.73
C VAL A 216 6.65 -0.74 -4.31
N ALA A 217 7.31 -1.65 -3.61
CA ALA A 217 7.75 -1.42 -2.23
C ALA A 217 9.23 -1.71 -2.05
N GLN A 218 9.92 -0.89 -1.24
CA GLN A 218 11.32 -1.14 -0.83
C GLN A 218 12.29 -1.46 -1.98
N SER A 219 12.06 -0.89 -3.16
CA SER A 219 12.76 -1.23 -4.41
C SER A 219 13.56 -0.03 -4.95
N ASP A 220 14.59 -0.27 -5.78
CA ASP A 220 15.19 0.77 -6.63
C ASP A 220 14.67 0.58 -8.06
N VAL A 221 13.74 1.44 -8.48
CA VAL A 221 13.12 1.36 -9.81
C VAL A 221 13.63 2.49 -10.70
N ARG A 222 14.15 2.09 -11.86
CA ARG A 222 14.67 3.00 -12.90
C ARG A 222 13.87 2.83 -14.17
N ASP A 223 13.52 3.95 -14.79
CA ASP A 223 12.84 4.01 -16.09
C ASP A 223 11.56 3.17 -16.12
N ALA A 224 10.61 3.52 -15.25
CA ALA A 224 9.33 2.85 -15.14
C ALA A 224 8.32 3.43 -16.14
N THR A 225 7.63 2.57 -16.87
CA THR A 225 6.40 2.88 -17.60
C THR A 225 5.31 1.95 -17.11
N VAL A 226 4.22 2.53 -16.64
CA VAL A 226 3.09 1.80 -16.07
C VAL A 226 1.81 2.24 -16.78
N ILE A 227 1.05 1.27 -17.27
CA ILE A 227 -0.20 1.50 -17.99
C ILE A 227 -1.31 0.72 -17.28
N LEU A 228 -2.33 1.44 -16.81
CA LEU A 228 -3.59 0.89 -16.33
C LEU A 228 -4.68 1.34 -17.30
N ASP A 229 -5.22 0.42 -18.10
CA ASP A 229 -6.17 0.77 -19.16
C ASP A 229 -7.40 -0.15 -19.18
N HIS A 230 -8.60 0.42 -19.26
CA HIS A 230 -9.87 -0.30 -19.33
C HIS A 230 -10.09 -1.33 -18.20
N ASN A 231 -9.56 -1.11 -16.99
CA ASN A 231 -9.81 -2.01 -15.86
C ASN A 231 -11.10 -1.66 -15.11
N GLN A 232 -11.76 -2.68 -14.57
CA GLN A 232 -12.94 -2.55 -13.72
C GLN A 232 -12.67 -3.18 -12.36
N ALA A 233 -12.89 -2.44 -11.29
CA ALA A 233 -12.77 -2.91 -9.91
C ALA A 233 -14.03 -2.54 -9.12
N ASP A 234 -14.70 -3.52 -8.53
CA ASP A 234 -15.90 -3.32 -7.71
C ASP A 234 -15.73 -3.95 -6.32
N ARG A 235 -16.24 -3.28 -5.29
CA ARG A 235 -16.27 -3.78 -3.89
C ARG A 235 -14.90 -4.22 -3.39
N VAL A 236 -13.98 -3.26 -3.32
CA VAL A 236 -12.62 -3.46 -2.82
C VAL A 236 -12.54 -2.91 -1.41
N SER A 237 -12.31 -3.77 -0.41
CA SER A 237 -12.35 -3.37 0.98
C SER A 237 -11.22 -3.93 1.83
N ALA A 238 -10.64 -3.08 2.64
CA ALA A 238 -9.62 -3.44 3.60
C ALA A 238 -10.03 -2.90 4.97
N SER A 239 -9.75 -3.66 6.01
CA SER A 239 -9.80 -3.14 7.38
C SER A 239 -8.43 -3.24 8.00
N GLY A 240 -8.15 -2.26 8.85
CA GLY A 240 -7.17 -2.37 9.91
C GLY A 240 -7.53 -3.51 10.86
N GLY A 241 -6.59 -3.82 11.72
CA GLY A 241 -6.72 -4.86 12.73
C GLY A 241 -7.31 -4.27 13.99
N ALA A 242 -8.50 -4.70 14.35
CA ALA A 242 -8.97 -4.72 15.73
C ALA A 242 -9.77 -6.02 15.87
N ALA A 243 -9.26 -6.98 16.64
CA ALA A 243 -9.97 -8.21 16.86
C ALA A 243 -11.17 -7.97 17.78
N TYR A 244 -12.37 -8.32 17.30
CA TYR A 244 -13.45 -8.72 18.19
C TYR A 244 -13.09 -10.08 18.77
N VAL A 245 -12.49 -10.10 19.96
CA VAL A 245 -12.45 -11.30 20.80
C VAL A 245 -13.61 -11.17 21.78
N GLY A 246 -14.56 -12.11 21.72
CA GLY A 246 -15.56 -12.25 22.76
C GLY A 246 -14.86 -12.50 24.09
N GLY A 247 -14.72 -11.44 24.91
CA GLY A 247 -13.99 -11.51 26.18
C GLY A 247 -13.21 -10.25 26.57
N GLY A 248 -13.85 -9.07 26.56
CA GLY A 248 -13.59 -7.99 27.52
C GLY A 248 -12.22 -7.30 27.61
N LEU A 249 -11.20 -7.63 26.83
CA LEU A 249 -9.93 -6.91 26.81
C LEU A 249 -9.51 -6.57 25.37
N LEU A 250 -9.58 -5.28 25.06
CA LEU A 250 -9.11 -4.70 23.79
C LEU A 250 -7.59 -4.56 23.86
N ALA A 251 -6.86 -5.46 23.20
CA ALA A 251 -5.48 -5.19 22.81
C ALA A 251 -5.52 -4.36 21.53
N SER A 252 -5.20 -3.06 21.62
CA SER A 252 -5.10 -2.18 20.47
C SER A 252 -3.86 -2.54 19.67
N ALA A 253 -4.04 -3.08 18.47
CA ALA A 253 -2.97 -3.25 17.50
C ALA A 253 -3.21 -2.28 16.33
N GLU A 254 -2.20 -1.48 16.01
CA GLU A 254 -2.26 -0.50 14.91
C GLU A 254 -1.95 -1.20 13.57
N LEU A 255 -2.91 -1.93 13.02
CA LEU A 255 -2.83 -2.34 11.62
C LEU A 255 -3.62 -1.33 10.78
N THR A 256 -2.96 -0.76 9.78
CA THR A 256 -3.58 0.17 8.84
C THR A 256 -4.25 -0.57 7.68
N GLY A 257 -5.53 -0.31 7.43
CA GLY A 257 -6.25 -0.86 6.28
C GLY A 257 -5.88 -0.13 4.98
N VAL A 258 -5.58 -0.83 3.89
CA VAL A 258 -5.33 -0.20 2.58
C VAL A 258 -6.10 -0.88 1.45
N SER A 259 -6.96 -0.13 0.77
CA SER A 259 -7.71 -0.59 -0.41
C SER A 259 -7.21 0.09 -1.67
N LEU A 260 -6.75 -0.69 -2.65
CA LEU A 260 -6.29 -0.21 -3.95
C LEU A 260 -7.14 -0.80 -5.06
N ALA A 261 -7.81 0.05 -5.84
CA ALA A 261 -8.63 -0.34 -6.98
C ALA A 261 -8.17 0.41 -8.23
N ASN A 262 -7.66 -0.31 -9.23
CA ASN A 262 -7.03 0.26 -10.44
C ASN A 262 -5.97 1.32 -10.09
N ALA A 263 -5.16 1.06 -9.06
CA ALA A 263 -4.28 2.06 -8.47
C ALA A 263 -2.82 1.65 -8.53
N VAL A 264 -1.94 2.64 -8.51
CA VAL A 264 -0.49 2.46 -8.39
C VAL A 264 -0.06 2.99 -7.03
N ALA A 265 0.65 2.17 -6.26
CA ALA A 265 1.25 2.57 -5.00
C ALA A 265 2.76 2.31 -5.02
N VAL A 266 3.55 3.37 -4.83
CA VAL A 266 5.00 3.30 -4.68
C VAL A 266 5.35 3.74 -3.26
N ALA A 267 5.97 2.86 -2.49
CA ALA A 267 6.28 3.11 -1.09
C ALA A 267 7.74 2.75 -0.78
N GLN A 268 8.43 3.60 -0.01
CA GLN A 268 9.78 3.33 0.51
C GLN A 268 10.78 2.90 -0.57
N SER A 269 10.60 3.41 -1.79
CA SER A 269 11.35 3.00 -2.96
C SER A 269 12.15 4.16 -3.53
N LYS A 270 13.14 3.89 -4.36
CA LYS A 270 13.78 4.94 -5.17
C LYS A 270 13.17 4.90 -6.56
N LEU A 271 12.54 5.98 -6.99
CA LEU A 271 11.91 6.08 -8.31
C LEU A 271 12.59 7.19 -9.11
N ARG A 272 13.50 6.83 -10.01
CA ARG A 272 14.32 7.84 -10.69
C ARG A 272 13.56 8.53 -11.83
N VAL A 273 12.96 7.74 -12.70
CA VAL A 273 12.17 8.21 -13.83
C VAL A 273 10.96 7.31 -13.96
N GLY A 274 9.77 7.91 -14.08
CA GLY A 274 8.51 7.18 -14.18
C GLY A 274 7.50 7.83 -15.11
N GLN A 275 6.69 7.00 -15.78
CA GLN A 275 5.49 7.41 -16.50
C GLN A 275 4.34 6.52 -16.06
N PHE A 276 3.27 7.13 -15.57
CA PHE A 276 2.06 6.45 -15.15
C PHE A 276 0.89 6.90 -16.02
N LEU A 277 0.28 5.98 -16.75
CA LEU A 277 -0.90 6.22 -17.56
C LEU A 277 -2.07 5.43 -16.97
N ALA A 278 -3.15 6.12 -16.60
CA ALA A 278 -4.40 5.49 -16.20
C ALA A 278 -5.54 5.99 -17.08
N THR A 279 -6.11 5.12 -17.91
CA THR A 279 -7.13 5.50 -18.90
C THR A 279 -8.36 4.60 -18.85
N ASN A 280 -9.54 5.23 -18.90
CA ASN A 280 -10.83 4.54 -19.00
C ASN A 280 -11.05 3.46 -17.92
N ASN A 281 -10.49 3.63 -16.73
CA ASN A 281 -10.68 2.70 -15.62
C ASN A 281 -11.95 3.05 -14.84
N GLN A 282 -12.61 2.02 -14.30
CA GLN A 282 -13.83 2.15 -13.50
C GLN A 282 -13.64 1.50 -12.14
N ALA A 283 -13.86 2.26 -11.07
CA ALA A 283 -13.76 1.79 -9.70
C ALA A 283 -15.00 2.20 -8.90
N SER A 284 -15.63 1.24 -8.22
CA SER A 284 -16.80 1.48 -7.36
C SER A 284 -16.68 0.76 -6.03
N GLU A 285 -17.27 1.35 -4.98
CA GLU A 285 -17.37 0.76 -3.65
C GLU A 285 -15.98 0.38 -3.09
N VAL A 286 -15.09 1.36 -3.04
CA VAL A 286 -13.71 1.18 -2.57
C VAL A 286 -13.61 1.75 -1.15
N GLY A 287 -13.51 0.88 -0.16
CA GLY A 287 -13.62 1.25 1.25
C GLY A 287 -12.40 0.83 2.07
N SER A 288 -11.92 1.66 2.98
CA SER A 288 -10.91 1.25 3.96
C SER A 288 -11.27 1.71 5.37
N VAL A 289 -11.13 0.82 6.35
CA VAL A 289 -11.29 1.15 7.77
C VAL A 289 -9.93 1.10 8.45
N GLY A 290 -9.61 2.10 9.27
CA GLY A 290 -8.30 2.25 9.90
C GLY A 290 -7.20 2.60 8.90
N GLY A 291 -7.47 3.30 7.80
CA GLY A 291 -6.42 3.65 6.83
C GLY A 291 -6.91 4.31 5.54
N SER A 292 -6.43 3.85 4.38
CA SER A 292 -6.54 4.55 3.09
C SER A 292 -7.25 3.76 2.00
N ALA A 293 -8.03 4.44 1.16
CA ALA A 293 -8.76 3.87 0.03
C ALA A 293 -8.46 4.66 -1.26
N PHE A 294 -7.90 4.00 -2.26
CA PHE A 294 -7.46 4.60 -3.52
C PHE A 294 -8.15 3.94 -4.72
N ALA A 295 -8.86 4.73 -5.50
CA ALA A 295 -9.57 4.33 -6.71
C ALA A 295 -9.02 5.07 -7.93
N ASN A 296 -8.58 4.36 -8.95
CA ASN A 296 -7.96 4.91 -10.18
C ASN A 296 -6.84 5.93 -9.89
N SER A 297 -6.07 5.73 -8.82
CA SER A 297 -5.19 6.75 -8.26
C SER A 297 -3.73 6.32 -8.27
N VAL A 298 -2.83 7.30 -8.32
CA VAL A 298 -1.38 7.08 -8.21
C VAL A 298 -0.91 7.69 -6.90
N ASN A 299 -0.30 6.89 -6.04
CA ASN A 299 0.23 7.32 -4.76
C ASN A 299 1.72 6.98 -4.64
N VAL A 300 2.55 7.98 -4.37
CA VAL A 300 4.00 7.84 -4.17
C VAL A 300 4.35 8.40 -2.81
N VAL A 301 4.79 7.54 -1.88
CA VAL A 301 5.03 7.92 -0.47
C VAL A 301 6.42 7.45 0.00
N GLY A 302 7.10 8.30 0.77
CA GLY A 302 8.35 7.97 1.46
C GLY A 302 9.46 7.45 0.53
N SER A 303 9.43 7.89 -0.73
CA SER A 303 10.27 7.36 -1.81
C SER A 303 11.29 8.40 -2.23
N ASP A 304 12.54 8.03 -2.51
CA ASP A 304 13.50 8.94 -3.13
C ASP A 304 13.16 9.05 -4.62
N SER A 305 12.37 10.05 -5.01
CA SER A 305 11.93 10.24 -6.40
C SER A 305 12.69 11.38 -7.09
N VAL A 306 13.12 11.16 -8.34
CA VAL A 306 13.90 12.15 -9.15
C VAL A 306 13.06 12.73 -10.31
N GLY A 307 11.94 12.12 -10.68
CA GLY A 307 11.05 12.64 -11.73
C GLY A 307 10.00 11.62 -12.14
N PHE A 308 8.74 12.02 -12.25
CA PHE A 308 7.73 11.18 -12.91
C PHE A 308 6.55 11.99 -13.44
N ASN A 309 5.97 11.46 -14.51
CA ASN A 309 4.80 12.01 -15.16
C ASN A 309 3.61 11.09 -14.94
N THR A 310 2.44 11.70 -14.80
CA THR A 310 1.20 10.95 -14.63
C THR A 310 0.12 11.53 -15.52
N ARG A 311 -0.57 10.68 -16.27
CA ARG A 311 -1.71 11.04 -17.09
C ARG A 311 -2.90 10.17 -16.72
N GLN A 312 -4.00 10.80 -16.28
CA GLN A 312 -5.25 10.15 -15.95
C GLN A 312 -6.37 10.70 -16.85
N VAL A 313 -6.95 9.86 -17.71
CA VAL A 313 -7.97 10.30 -18.68
C VAL A 313 -9.20 9.40 -18.66
N GLY A 314 -10.39 9.99 -18.56
CA GLY A 314 -11.64 9.27 -18.74
C GLY A 314 -11.93 8.24 -17.65
N ASN A 315 -11.30 8.34 -16.48
CA ASN A 315 -11.53 7.40 -15.38
C ASN A 315 -12.80 7.77 -14.61
N ARG A 316 -13.48 6.75 -14.07
CA ARG A 316 -14.69 6.90 -13.24
C ARG A 316 -14.48 6.22 -11.89
N ALA A 317 -14.61 6.99 -10.82
CA ALA A 317 -14.53 6.50 -9.45
C ALA A 317 -15.80 6.90 -8.69
N SER A 318 -16.40 5.97 -7.95
CA SER A 318 -17.59 6.28 -7.14
C SER A 318 -17.61 5.54 -5.81
N GLN A 319 -18.15 6.16 -4.77
CA GLN A 319 -18.27 5.54 -3.43
C GLN A 319 -16.90 5.11 -2.90
N VAL A 320 -15.99 6.07 -2.77
CA VAL A 320 -14.64 5.86 -2.23
C VAL A 320 -14.62 6.36 -0.80
N SER A 321 -14.40 5.47 0.17
CA SER A 321 -14.45 5.82 1.59
C SER A 321 -13.22 5.34 2.35
N ALA A 322 -12.73 6.18 3.25
CA ALA A 322 -11.65 5.86 4.16
C ALA A 322 -12.01 6.33 5.57
N SER A 323 -11.76 5.52 6.60
CA SER A 323 -12.01 5.91 7.99
C SER A 323 -10.74 5.68 8.82
N GLY A 324 -10.40 6.62 9.69
CA GLY A 324 -9.18 6.58 10.51
C GLY A 324 -9.26 5.61 11.69
N GLY A 325 -10.41 4.97 11.90
CA GLY A 325 -10.66 4.04 13.01
C GLY A 325 -11.44 4.67 14.17
N GLN A 326 -11.99 3.80 15.05
CA GLN A 326 -12.73 4.19 16.25
C GLN A 326 -11.87 3.96 17.50
N GLY A 327 -11.63 5.02 18.28
CA GLY A 327 -11.07 4.93 19.62
C GLY A 327 -12.09 4.40 20.63
N SER A 328 -11.68 3.47 21.49
CA SER A 328 -12.50 2.99 22.60
C SER A 328 -12.51 4.01 23.74
N VAL A 329 -13.69 4.53 24.06
CA VAL A 329 -13.94 5.54 25.12
C VAL A 329 -14.02 4.90 26.52
N LEU A 330 -13.72 3.61 26.68
CA LEU A 330 -14.16 2.82 27.84
C LEU A 330 -13.15 2.68 29.00
N ALA A 331 -12.09 3.47 29.07
CA ALA A 331 -11.10 3.40 30.18
C ALA A 331 -10.88 4.72 30.94
N GLY A 332 -11.82 5.67 30.90
CA GLY A 332 -11.82 6.86 31.77
C GLY A 332 -10.69 7.88 31.54
N GLY A 333 -9.80 7.63 30.59
CA GLY A 333 -8.83 8.59 30.07
C GLY A 333 -9.30 9.11 28.72
N LEU A 334 -9.24 10.43 28.53
CA LEU A 334 -9.30 11.08 27.23
C LEU A 334 -8.05 10.66 26.42
N ALA A 335 -8.02 9.43 25.92
CA ALA A 335 -6.98 9.00 25.01
C ALA A 335 -7.30 9.59 23.63
N GLU A 336 -6.53 10.60 23.25
CA GLU A 336 -6.56 11.16 21.91
C GLU A 336 -6.14 10.07 20.92
N VAL A 337 -7.00 9.77 19.95
CA VAL A 337 -6.72 8.77 18.92
C VAL A 337 -6.37 9.53 17.65
N ASP A 338 -5.16 9.28 17.15
CA ASP A 338 -4.74 9.74 15.83
C ASP A 338 -5.64 9.12 14.76
N LYS A 339 -6.68 9.85 14.37
CA LYS A 339 -7.47 9.49 13.20
C LYS A 339 -6.69 9.96 11.99
N SER A 340 -6.40 9.01 11.10
CA SER A 340 -5.62 9.29 9.91
C SER A 340 -6.14 8.45 8.73
N ALA A 341 -6.99 9.07 7.90
CA ALA A 341 -7.58 8.44 6.70
C ALA A 341 -7.27 9.20 5.41
N ALA A 342 -7.17 8.47 4.30
CA ALA A 342 -7.02 9.04 2.96
C ALA A 342 -7.95 8.38 1.95
N ALA A 343 -8.91 9.12 1.41
CA ALA A 343 -9.75 8.66 0.30
C ALA A 343 -9.36 9.39 -0.99
N LEU A 344 -8.82 8.65 -1.97
CA LEU A 344 -8.36 9.19 -3.25
C LEU A 344 -9.16 8.59 -4.40
N ALA A 345 -9.80 9.42 -5.21
CA ALA A 345 -10.59 9.02 -6.37
C ALA A 345 -10.10 9.77 -7.62
N ASN A 346 -9.56 9.04 -8.60
CA ASN A 346 -8.89 9.60 -9.79
C ASN A 346 -7.87 10.70 -9.42
N SER A 347 -7.08 10.47 -8.38
CA SER A 347 -6.19 11.49 -7.82
C SER A 347 -4.73 11.04 -7.85
N ILE A 348 -3.84 12.02 -7.78
CA ILE A 348 -2.40 11.82 -7.67
C ILE A 348 -1.97 12.36 -6.31
N SER A 349 -1.30 11.52 -5.53
CA SER A 349 -0.74 11.88 -4.23
C SER A 349 0.77 11.62 -4.24
N VAL A 350 1.54 12.64 -3.88
CA VAL A 350 3.00 12.59 -3.83
C VAL A 350 3.45 13.11 -2.47
N SER A 351 4.12 12.26 -1.71
CA SER A 351 4.72 12.59 -0.42
C SER A 351 6.13 12.03 -0.37
N SER A 352 7.10 12.83 -0.81
CA SER A 352 8.49 12.40 -0.98
C SER A 352 9.44 13.50 -0.55
N PRO A 353 10.49 13.21 0.25
CA PRO A 353 11.43 14.21 0.74
C PRO A 353 12.46 14.66 -0.31
N THR A 354 12.52 14.01 -1.48
CA THR A 354 13.58 14.27 -2.46
C THR A 354 13.06 14.91 -3.73
N THR A 355 13.98 15.61 -4.38
CA THR A 355 13.73 16.60 -5.41
C THR A 355 14.05 16.05 -6.79
N GLY A 356 13.16 16.39 -7.72
CA GLY A 356 13.24 16.09 -9.14
C GLY A 356 12.79 17.29 -9.97
N SER A 357 13.22 17.36 -11.24
CA SER A 357 12.74 18.38 -12.19
C SER A 357 11.87 17.74 -13.27
N GLY A 358 10.85 18.46 -13.76
CA GLY A 358 10.07 18.04 -14.93
C GLY A 358 8.95 17.05 -14.64
N HIS A 359 8.26 17.19 -13.51
CA HIS A 359 7.03 16.42 -13.26
C HIS A 359 5.86 17.03 -14.03
N ALA A 360 5.14 16.23 -14.80
CA ALA A 360 3.93 16.64 -15.50
C ALA A 360 2.75 15.75 -15.09
N HIS A 361 1.75 16.35 -14.48
CA HIS A 361 0.53 15.70 -14.03
C HIS A 361 -0.67 16.21 -14.82
N LEU A 362 -1.38 15.31 -15.48
CA LEU A 362 -2.50 15.64 -16.34
C LEU A 362 -3.73 14.80 -15.97
N LEU A 363 -4.81 15.46 -15.57
CA LEU A 363 -6.10 14.84 -15.27
C LEU A 363 -7.15 15.40 -16.24
N VAL A 364 -7.70 14.55 -17.11
CA VAL A 364 -8.64 14.99 -18.15
C VAL A 364 -9.91 14.14 -18.15
N ASN A 365 -11.08 14.80 -18.15
CA ASN A 365 -12.38 14.16 -18.30
C ASN A 365 -12.63 13.01 -17.31
N ASN A 366 -12.09 13.11 -16.09
CA ASN A 366 -12.35 12.13 -15.03
C ASN A 366 -13.63 12.48 -14.28
N GLN A 367 -14.34 11.45 -13.80
CA GLN A 367 -15.55 11.59 -13.00
C GLN A 367 -15.35 10.92 -11.64
N ALA A 368 -15.52 11.68 -10.56
CA ALA A 368 -15.45 11.19 -9.20
C ALA A 368 -16.72 11.59 -8.44
N ASP A 369 -17.33 10.66 -7.73
CA ASP A 369 -18.57 10.91 -6.98
C ASP A 369 -18.58 10.16 -5.63
N HIS A 370 -19.06 10.80 -4.57
CA HIS A 370 -19.09 10.25 -3.21
C HIS A 370 -17.71 9.79 -2.74
N VAL A 371 -16.87 10.77 -2.37
CA VAL A 371 -15.53 10.54 -1.82
C VAL A 371 -15.52 11.01 -0.37
N LEU A 372 -15.35 10.09 0.57
CA LEU A 372 -15.46 10.34 2.01
C LEU A 372 -14.18 9.96 2.74
N ALA A 373 -13.63 10.86 3.54
CA ALA A 373 -12.63 10.50 4.54
C ALA A 373 -13.08 10.91 5.95
N GLU A 374 -13.10 9.96 6.87
CA GLU A 374 -13.38 10.22 8.29
C GLU A 374 -12.07 10.32 9.06
N GLY A 375 -11.75 11.50 9.57
CA GLY A 375 -10.52 11.77 10.30
C GLY A 375 -9.28 11.84 9.39
N GLY A 376 -9.39 12.50 8.24
CA GLY A 376 -8.23 12.77 7.39
C GLY A 376 -8.56 13.53 6.11
N GLY A 377 -8.04 13.10 4.96
CA GLY A 377 -8.20 13.81 3.69
C GLY A 377 -9.01 13.04 2.65
N ALA A 378 -9.81 13.75 1.86
CA ALA A 378 -10.53 13.23 0.71
C ALA A 378 -10.15 14.02 -0.55
N ALA A 379 -9.76 13.35 -1.63
CA ALA A 379 -9.40 14.01 -2.89
C ALA A 379 -10.02 13.33 -4.11
N ALA A 380 -10.76 14.11 -4.89
CA ALA A 380 -11.45 13.71 -6.10
C ALA A 380 -10.90 14.48 -7.31
N ASN A 381 -10.43 13.77 -8.34
CA ASN A 381 -9.83 14.33 -9.55
C ASN A 381 -8.77 15.40 -9.25
N SER A 382 -7.91 15.16 -8.26
CA SER A 382 -7.01 16.17 -7.73
C SER A 382 -5.55 15.72 -7.75
N VAL A 383 -4.64 16.70 -7.85
CA VAL A 383 -3.21 16.48 -7.68
C VAL A 383 -2.82 17.08 -6.35
N TRP A 384 -2.16 16.29 -5.52
CA TRP A 384 -1.71 16.74 -4.23
C TRP A 384 -0.28 16.30 -3.97
N VAL A 385 0.57 17.29 -3.69
CA VAL A 385 2.00 17.12 -3.52
C VAL A 385 2.41 17.72 -2.19
N GLN A 386 3.23 16.98 -1.46
CA GLN A 386 3.67 17.34 -0.12
C GLN A 386 5.14 16.97 0.09
N GLN A 387 5.87 17.84 0.80
CA GLN A 387 7.27 17.66 1.19
C GLN A 387 8.24 17.46 0.00
N ALA A 388 7.81 17.75 -1.23
CA ALA A 388 8.57 17.53 -2.45
C ALA A 388 8.86 18.86 -3.17
N ALA A 389 10.11 19.08 -3.61
CA ALA A 389 10.39 20.21 -4.49
C ALA A 389 10.00 19.86 -5.93
N MET A 390 9.16 20.70 -6.52
CA MET A 390 8.68 20.58 -7.89
C MET A 390 9.33 21.66 -8.75
N ARG A 391 10.48 21.34 -9.36
CA ARG A 391 11.18 22.30 -10.25
C ARG A 391 10.75 22.11 -11.70
N GLY A 392 10.27 23.17 -12.33
CA GLY A 392 9.82 23.11 -13.73
C GLY A 392 8.73 22.03 -13.97
N SER A 393 7.77 21.94 -13.06
CA SER A 393 6.70 20.94 -13.07
C SER A 393 5.35 21.56 -13.41
N ASP A 394 4.51 20.81 -14.12
CA ASP A 394 3.17 21.22 -14.54
C ASP A 394 2.10 20.31 -13.95
N ALA A 395 0.97 20.91 -13.55
CA ALA A 395 -0.25 20.18 -13.17
C ALA A 395 -1.44 20.79 -13.91
N THR A 396 -2.11 19.97 -14.73
CA THR A 396 -3.25 20.40 -15.56
C THR A 396 -4.48 19.54 -15.29
N LEU A 397 -5.59 20.20 -14.98
CA LEU A 397 -6.91 19.58 -14.78
C LEU A 397 -7.88 20.14 -15.82
N LEU A 398 -8.49 19.28 -16.65
CA LEU A 398 -9.37 19.68 -17.76
C LEU A 398 -10.63 18.82 -17.80
N GLY A 399 -11.82 19.43 -17.77
CA GLY A 399 -13.09 18.71 -17.97
C GLY A 399 -13.44 17.67 -16.88
N ASN A 400 -12.79 17.72 -15.71
CA ASN A 400 -13.07 16.79 -14.61
C ASN A 400 -14.36 17.17 -13.86
N THR A 401 -15.12 16.16 -13.43
CA THR A 401 -16.36 16.32 -12.64
C THR A 401 -16.20 15.63 -11.29
N ALA A 402 -16.29 16.38 -10.20
CA ALA A 402 -16.23 15.88 -8.83
C ALA A 402 -17.49 16.30 -8.05
N SER A 403 -18.15 15.36 -7.37
CA SER A 403 -19.32 15.61 -6.53
C SER A 403 -19.25 14.83 -5.22
N ASN A 404 -19.91 15.36 -4.18
CA ASN A 404 -20.02 14.70 -2.87
C ASN A 404 -18.66 14.33 -2.26
N VAL A 405 -17.73 15.29 -2.25
CA VAL A 405 -16.42 15.13 -1.60
C VAL A 405 -16.52 15.66 -0.18
N THR A 406 -16.38 14.77 0.79
CA THR A 406 -16.64 15.05 2.19
C THR A 406 -15.46 14.60 3.03
N VAL A 407 -15.13 15.42 4.02
CA VAL A 407 -14.31 14.99 5.15
C VAL A 407 -15.12 15.17 6.41
N ASP A 408 -15.18 14.14 7.24
CA ASP A 408 -15.68 14.26 8.60
C ASP A 408 -14.50 14.48 9.54
N GLY A 409 -14.49 15.62 10.24
CA GLY A 409 -13.33 16.10 11.00
C GLY A 409 -13.05 15.25 12.24
N GLY A 410 -11.78 14.90 12.45
CA GLY A 410 -11.24 14.42 13.72
C GLY A 410 -10.13 15.34 14.19
N SER A 411 -10.09 15.66 15.48
CA SER A 411 -8.89 16.21 16.12
C SER A 411 -7.82 15.11 16.16
N ALA A 412 -6.63 15.39 15.63
CA ALA A 412 -5.46 14.52 15.78
C ALA A 412 -4.41 15.25 16.61
N SER A 413 -3.97 14.67 17.72
CA SER A 413 -2.71 15.03 18.37
C SER A 413 -1.65 13.99 18.08
N VAL A 414 -0.54 14.50 17.53
CA VAL A 414 0.81 13.95 17.49
C VAL A 414 1.03 12.62 18.25
N GLY A 415 0.75 11.51 17.58
CA GLY A 415 1.37 10.20 17.79
C GLY A 415 1.97 9.69 16.48
N ALA A 416 3.11 9.01 16.58
CA ALA A 416 4.00 8.72 15.47
C ALA A 416 3.51 7.54 14.60
N GLY A 417 2.91 7.83 13.44
CA GLY A 417 2.54 6.83 12.43
C GLY A 417 2.63 7.36 10.99
N VAL A 418 3.10 6.52 10.06
CA VAL A 418 3.32 6.88 8.63
C VAL A 418 2.02 6.72 7.84
N VAL A 419 1.17 7.74 7.90
CA VAL A 419 0.21 8.07 6.84
C VAL A 419 0.74 9.32 6.17
N ALA A 420 0.51 9.51 4.87
CA ALA A 420 0.75 10.82 4.25
C ALA A 420 0.12 11.89 5.15
N GLU A 421 0.83 12.98 5.40
CA GLU A 421 0.38 14.08 6.27
C GLU A 421 -0.98 14.68 5.82
N PHE A 422 -1.51 14.25 4.66
CA PHE A 422 -2.90 14.38 4.20
C PHE A 422 -3.91 14.22 5.31
N ALA A 423 -3.71 13.14 6.05
CA ALA A 423 -4.69 12.62 6.95
C ALA A 423 -4.64 13.35 8.30
N LYS A 424 -3.64 14.22 8.47
CA LYS A 424 -3.50 15.12 9.62
C LYS A 424 -4.24 16.45 9.40
N LEU A 425 -4.68 16.73 8.17
CA LEU A 425 -5.34 17.97 7.79
C LEU A 425 -6.70 17.61 7.21
N GLY A 426 -7.78 17.79 7.97
CA GLY A 426 -9.16 17.51 7.55
C GLY A 426 -9.57 18.23 6.27
N ARG A 427 -9.21 17.71 5.09
CA ARG A 427 -9.27 18.43 3.80
C ARG A 427 -10.02 17.65 2.73
N ALA A 428 -11.05 18.29 2.19
CA ALA A 428 -11.76 17.83 1.00
C ALA A 428 -11.26 18.58 -0.23
N LEU A 429 -10.78 17.86 -1.25
CA LEU A 429 -10.26 18.39 -2.51
C LEU A 429 -11.08 17.87 -3.68
N ALA A 430 -11.55 18.78 -4.54
CA ALA A 430 -12.37 18.45 -5.69
C ALA A 430 -11.89 19.24 -6.90
N ASN A 431 -11.36 18.55 -7.92
CA ASN A 431 -10.76 19.18 -9.10
C ASN A 431 -9.66 20.21 -8.74
N SER A 432 -8.81 19.88 -7.76
CA SER A 432 -7.82 20.81 -7.21
C SER A 432 -6.38 20.38 -7.47
N VAL A 433 -5.47 21.36 -7.52
CA VAL A 433 -4.03 21.14 -7.38
C VAL A 433 -3.61 21.75 -6.05
N VAL A 434 -2.95 20.96 -5.20
CA VAL A 434 -2.49 21.39 -3.88
C VAL A 434 -1.01 21.07 -3.74
N LEU A 435 -0.26 22.08 -3.30
CA LEU A 435 1.13 21.97 -2.90
C LEU A 435 1.20 22.33 -1.42
N ASP A 436 1.72 21.43 -0.59
CA ASP A 436 1.69 21.60 0.87
C ASP A 436 3.04 21.30 1.53
N GLN A 437 3.22 21.88 2.72
CA GLN A 437 4.34 21.72 3.66
C GLN A 437 5.69 21.34 3.02
N GLY A 438 6.56 22.33 2.85
CA GLY A 438 7.91 22.08 2.31
C GLY A 438 7.92 21.75 0.81
N ALA A 439 6.78 21.81 0.13
CA ALA A 439 6.75 21.84 -1.32
C ALA A 439 7.34 23.17 -1.82
N GLU A 440 8.46 23.10 -2.52
CA GLU A 440 9.13 24.24 -3.14
C GLU A 440 8.85 24.21 -4.65
N VAL A 441 8.24 25.28 -5.17
CA VAL A 441 8.11 25.50 -6.62
C VAL A 441 9.23 26.44 -7.03
N VAL A 442 10.12 25.96 -7.90
CA VAL A 442 11.23 26.76 -8.46
C VAL A 442 11.14 26.80 -9.97
#